data_AF-A0A933M197-F1
#
_entry.id   AF-A0A933M197-F1
#
_cell.length_a   1.000
_cell.length_b   1.000
_cell.length_c   1.000
_cell.angle_alpha   90.00
_cell.angle_beta   90.00
_cell.angle_gamma   90.00
#
_symmetry.space_group_name_H-M   'P 1'
#
loop_
_entity.id
_entity.type
_entity.pdbx_description
1 polymer ?
#
loop_
_entity_poly.entity_id
_entity_poly.type
_entity_poly.pdbx_seq_one_letter_code
_entity_poly.pdbx_strand_id
1 'polypeptide(L)'
;ADQVNIRAGPGTVYDQVGVLVAGQTAPALGRSSDSSWVLIRYVGGPNNEAWVYAPLVAMRAGKISDLKVIQLPPTPTVPPPPTGEAGGGGAPATVTPTRLPTFTPAPAVVQPTFAPAQTTGGGFTGFPPAIPILFFFVVGLGAGIVAILRQRS
;
A
#
# COMPACT_ATOMS: atom_id res chain seq x y z
N ALA A 1 -11.65 17.98 -12.01
CA ALA A 1 -10.69 17.42 -11.04
C ALA A 1 -10.74 15.92 -11.20
N ASP A 2 -9.80 15.36 -11.95
CA ASP A 2 -9.80 13.93 -12.29
C ASP A 2 -8.97 13.17 -11.25
N GLN A 3 -9.60 12.94 -10.11
CA GLN A 3 -9.00 12.30 -8.94
C GLN A 3 -9.86 11.10 -8.53
N VAL A 4 -9.19 9.98 -8.27
CA VAL A 4 -9.83 8.73 -7.83
C VAL A 4 -9.45 8.45 -6.40
N ASN A 5 -10.44 8.19 -5.55
CA ASN A 5 -10.18 7.92 -4.13
C ASN A 5 -9.56 6.53 -3.96
N ILE A 6 -8.49 6.48 -3.17
CA ILE A 6 -7.83 5.26 -2.74
C ILE A 6 -8.35 4.93 -1.34
N ARG A 7 -8.88 3.72 -1.16
CA ARG A 7 -9.53 3.28 0.08
C ARG A 7 -8.80 2.10 0.73
N ALA A 8 -8.92 1.99 2.05
CA ALA A 8 -8.35 0.90 2.84
C ALA A 8 -8.93 -0.47 2.48
N GLY A 9 -10.14 -0.51 1.94
CA GLY A 9 -10.84 -1.72 1.59
C GLY A 9 -11.77 -1.56 0.39
N PRO A 10 -12.27 -2.68 -0.12
CA PRO A 10 -13.14 -2.72 -1.29
C PRO A 10 -14.56 -2.30 -0.90
N GLY A 11 -14.87 -1.02 -1.09
CA GLY A 11 -16.19 -0.47 -0.78
C GLY A 11 -16.13 0.98 -0.34
N THR A 12 -17.27 1.66 -0.39
CA THR A 12 -17.40 3.05 0.09
C THR A 12 -17.43 3.18 1.60
N VAL A 13 -17.68 2.07 2.32
CA VAL A 13 -17.70 1.97 3.79
C VAL A 13 -16.31 1.96 4.41
N TYR A 14 -15.26 1.73 3.61
CA TYR A 14 -13.89 1.74 4.08
C TYR A 14 -13.30 3.15 3.99
N ASP A 15 -12.47 3.49 4.98
CA ASP A 15 -11.82 4.79 5.07
C ASP A 15 -10.95 5.09 3.84
N GLN A 16 -10.93 6.35 3.45
CA GLN A 16 -10.07 6.85 2.39
C GLN A 16 -8.64 6.98 2.93
N VAL A 17 -7.69 6.30 2.29
CA VAL A 17 -6.27 6.33 2.65
C VAL A 17 -5.47 7.28 1.76
N GLY A 18 -6.02 7.68 0.61
CA GLY A 18 -5.35 8.58 -0.30
C GLY A 18 -6.16 8.90 -1.55
N VAL A 19 -5.50 9.50 -2.52
CA VAL A 19 -6.08 9.88 -3.81
C VAL A 19 -5.08 9.57 -4.92
N LEU A 20 -5.57 8.97 -6.00
CA LEU A 20 -4.84 8.73 -7.23
C LEU A 20 -5.22 9.84 -8.22
N VAL A 21 -4.24 10.62 -8.66
CA VAL A 21 -4.44 11.75 -9.58
C VAL A 21 -4.26 11.26 -11.03
N ALA A 22 -5.00 11.83 -11.97
CA ALA A 22 -4.81 11.55 -13.39
C ALA A 22 -3.33 11.66 -13.80
N GLY A 23 -2.83 10.65 -14.53
CA GLY A 23 -1.44 10.54 -14.94
C GLY A 23 -0.56 9.66 -14.04
N GLN A 24 -0.94 9.46 -12.77
CA GLN A 24 -0.30 8.52 -11.87
C GLN A 24 -0.66 7.07 -12.22
N THR A 25 0.28 6.16 -12.00
CA THR A 25 0.09 4.72 -12.24
C THR A 25 0.55 3.92 -11.05
N ALA A 26 -0.24 2.94 -10.66
CA ALA A 26 0.10 1.99 -9.62
C ALA A 26 0.02 0.56 -10.17
N PRO A 27 0.89 -0.37 -9.73
CA PRO A 27 0.77 -1.78 -10.04
C PRO A 27 -0.55 -2.34 -9.47
N ALA A 28 -1.35 -2.98 -10.32
CA ALA A 28 -2.54 -3.70 -9.90
C ALA A 28 -2.15 -5.12 -9.45
N LEU A 29 -2.59 -5.49 -8.24
CA LEU A 29 -2.27 -6.76 -7.58
C LEU A 29 -3.43 -7.77 -7.68
N GLY A 30 -4.66 -7.27 -7.70
CA GLY A 30 -5.86 -8.10 -7.64
C GLY A 30 -7.15 -7.32 -7.88
N ARG A 31 -8.29 -8.02 -7.85
CA ARG A 31 -9.62 -7.44 -7.93
C ARG A 31 -10.56 -8.03 -6.87
N SER A 32 -11.63 -7.33 -6.57
CA SER A 32 -12.71 -7.85 -5.73
C SER A 32 -13.50 -8.93 -6.50
N SER A 33 -14.27 -9.74 -5.77
CA SER A 33 -15.10 -10.81 -6.38
C SER A 33 -16.15 -10.27 -7.35
N ASP A 34 -16.66 -9.06 -7.11
CA ASP A 34 -17.59 -8.35 -7.97
C ASP A 34 -16.91 -7.52 -9.08
N SER A 35 -15.58 -7.50 -9.13
CA SER A 35 -14.77 -6.69 -10.07
C SER A 35 -15.01 -5.17 -10.03
N SER A 36 -15.76 -4.68 -9.04
CA SER A 36 -16.01 -3.25 -8.85
C SER A 36 -14.79 -2.51 -8.31
N TRP A 37 -13.87 -3.23 -7.68
CA TRP A 37 -12.67 -2.68 -7.04
C TRP A 37 -11.41 -3.40 -7.50
N VAL A 38 -10.34 -2.62 -7.66
CA VAL A 38 -9.00 -3.11 -8.00
C VAL A 38 -8.07 -2.86 -6.81
N LEU A 39 -7.34 -3.88 -6.40
CA LEU A 39 -6.27 -3.77 -5.43
C LEU A 39 -5.01 -3.28 -6.15
N ILE A 40 -4.44 -2.19 -5.65
CA ILE A 40 -3.19 -1.61 -6.13
C ILE A 40 -2.14 -1.61 -5.03
N ARG A 41 -0.88 -1.64 -5.41
CA ARG A 41 0.23 -1.40 -4.48
C ARG A 41 0.29 0.09 -4.13
N TYR A 42 0.09 0.43 -2.86
CA TYR A 42 0.06 1.81 -2.38
C TYR A 42 0.76 1.93 -1.03
N VAL A 43 1.91 2.61 -1.03
CA VAL A 43 2.68 2.89 0.19
C VAL A 43 1.90 3.92 1.02
N GLY A 44 1.37 3.50 2.17
CA GLY A 44 0.47 4.31 3.01
C GLY A 44 -0.92 3.68 3.22
N GLY A 45 -1.25 2.62 2.48
CA GLY A 45 -2.44 1.80 2.75
C GLY A 45 -2.17 0.65 3.74
N PRO A 46 -3.21 -0.02 4.25
CA PRO A 46 -3.07 -1.23 5.06
C PRO A 46 -2.24 -2.27 4.29
N ASN A 47 -1.19 -2.81 4.90
CA ASN A 47 -0.26 -3.76 4.26
C ASN A 47 0.48 -3.23 3.01
N ASN A 48 0.55 -1.91 2.79
CA ASN A 48 1.05 -1.28 1.56
C ASN A 48 0.21 -1.60 0.31
N GLU A 49 -1.06 -1.91 0.53
CA GLU A 49 -2.03 -2.17 -0.52
C GLU A 49 -3.25 -1.27 -0.30
N ALA A 50 -3.95 -0.96 -1.38
CA ALA A 50 -5.18 -0.18 -1.29
C ALA A 50 -6.11 -0.44 -2.46
N TRP A 51 -7.36 -0.06 -2.30
CA TRP A 51 -8.43 -0.33 -3.25
C TRP A 51 -8.83 0.92 -4.01
N VAL A 52 -9.00 0.78 -5.31
CA VAL A 52 -9.51 1.84 -6.19
C VAL A 52 -10.73 1.36 -6.95
N TYR A 53 -11.64 2.29 -7.24
CA TYR A 53 -12.87 1.95 -7.93
C TYR A 53 -12.59 1.68 -9.42
N ALA A 54 -12.89 0.46 -9.87
CA ALA A 54 -12.50 -0.04 -11.19
C ALA A 54 -13.02 0.81 -12.37
N PRO A 55 -14.28 1.31 -12.36
CA PRO A 55 -14.79 2.13 -13.47
C PRO A 55 -14.11 3.49 -13.63
N LEU A 56 -13.41 3.98 -12.60
CA LEU A 56 -12.73 5.27 -12.65
C LEU A 56 -11.24 5.15 -12.99
N VAL A 57 -10.73 3.92 -13.20
CA VAL A 57 -9.33 3.69 -13.52
C VAL A 57 -9.18 3.02 -14.88
N ALA A 58 -8.26 3.53 -15.69
CA ALA A 58 -7.86 2.91 -16.94
C ALA A 58 -6.61 2.05 -16.72
N MET A 59 -6.65 0.79 -17.12
CA MET A 59 -5.46 -0.05 -17.16
C MET A 59 -4.59 0.32 -18.37
N ARG A 60 -3.31 0.62 -18.13
CA ARG A 60 -2.34 0.86 -19.22
C ARG A 60 -1.85 -0.42 -19.89
N ALA A 61 -1.93 -1.57 -19.22
CA ALA A 61 -1.53 -2.87 -19.75
C ALA A 61 -2.41 -3.99 -19.15
N GLY A 62 -2.89 -4.90 -20.01
CA GLY A 62 -3.74 -6.03 -19.62
C GLY A 62 -5.22 -5.68 -19.42
N LYS A 63 -6.01 -6.66 -18.95
CA LYS A 63 -7.42 -6.47 -18.56
C LYS A 63 -7.59 -6.67 -17.06
N ILE A 64 -8.53 -5.92 -16.45
CA ILE A 64 -8.87 -6.06 -15.01
C ILE A 64 -9.31 -7.50 -14.71
N SER A 65 -9.94 -8.15 -15.69
CA SER A 65 -10.39 -9.54 -15.63
C SER A 65 -9.28 -10.57 -15.43
N ASP A 66 -8.03 -10.25 -15.80
CA ASP A 66 -6.89 -11.16 -15.65
C ASP A 66 -6.31 -11.13 -14.23
N LEU A 67 -6.75 -10.17 -13.40
CA LEU A 67 -6.32 -10.05 -12.01
C LEU A 67 -6.95 -11.12 -11.13
N LYS A 68 -6.14 -11.62 -10.18
CA LYS A 68 -6.58 -12.58 -9.16
C LYS A 68 -7.71 -11.97 -8.33
N VAL A 69 -8.78 -12.73 -8.14
CA VAL A 69 -9.86 -12.37 -7.22
C VAL A 69 -9.36 -12.53 -5.79
N ILE A 70 -9.42 -11.45 -5.01
CA ILE A 70 -9.11 -11.44 -3.59
C ILE A 70 -10.44 -11.47 -2.83
N GLN A 71 -10.61 -12.47 -1.97
CA GLN A 71 -11.77 -12.56 -1.10
C GLN A 71 -11.80 -11.35 -0.18
N LEU A 72 -12.91 -10.62 -0.21
CA LEU A 72 -13.09 -9.42 0.59
C LEU A 72 -13.07 -9.83 2.07
N PRO A 73 -12.30 -9.15 2.93
CA PRO A 73 -12.48 -9.30 4.37
C PRO A 73 -13.93 -8.89 4.74
N PRO A 74 -14.51 -9.45 5.81
CA PRO A 74 -15.86 -9.10 6.25
C PRO A 74 -15.99 -7.58 6.39
N THR A 75 -17.11 -7.04 5.94
CA THR A 75 -17.43 -5.61 6.00
C THR A 75 -17.26 -5.11 7.44
N PRO A 76 -16.67 -3.92 7.66
CA PRO A 76 -16.60 -3.33 9.00
C PRO A 76 -18.02 -3.22 9.58
N THR A 77 -18.26 -3.91 10.70
CA THR A 77 -19.52 -3.83 11.46
C THR A 77 -19.64 -2.42 12.03
N VAL A 78 -20.44 -1.57 11.40
CA VAL A 78 -20.77 -0.25 11.95
C VAL A 78 -21.57 -0.47 13.24
N PRO A 79 -21.21 0.17 14.37
CA PRO A 79 -22.02 0.12 15.58
C PRO A 79 -23.45 0.57 15.28
N PRO A 80 -24.50 -0.05 15.86
CA PRO A 80 -25.86 0.43 15.67
C PRO A 80 -25.95 1.90 16.12
N PRO A 81 -26.65 2.76 15.37
CA PRO A 81 -26.87 4.14 15.79
C PRO A 81 -27.54 4.12 17.19
N PRO A 82 -27.21 5.06 18.10
CA PRO A 82 -27.91 5.15 19.36
C PRO A 82 -29.39 5.36 19.06
N THR A 83 -30.22 4.39 19.44
CA THR A 83 -31.68 4.48 19.37
C THR A 83 -32.12 5.61 20.29
N GLY A 84 -32.21 6.82 19.73
CA GLY A 84 -32.87 7.96 20.34
C GLY A 84 -34.36 7.65 20.46
N GLU A 85 -34.87 7.76 21.67
CA GLU A 85 -36.23 7.48 22.09
C GLU A 85 -37.29 8.19 21.24
N ALA A 86 -38.23 7.42 20.68
CA ALA A 86 -39.61 7.87 20.46
C ALA A 86 -40.52 6.64 20.65
N GLY A 87 -41.32 6.67 21.71
CA GLY A 87 -41.95 5.51 22.32
C GLY A 87 -43.10 4.86 21.56
N GLY A 88 -43.40 3.62 21.96
CA GLY A 88 -44.63 2.94 21.59
C GLY A 88 -44.58 1.42 21.73
N GLY A 89 -44.89 0.92 22.93
CA GLY A 89 -45.64 -0.33 23.09
C GLY A 89 -44.89 -1.68 23.12
N GLY A 90 -44.81 -2.25 24.32
CA GLY A 90 -45.18 -3.65 24.55
C GLY A 90 -44.10 -4.72 24.43
N ALA A 91 -43.47 -5.08 25.55
CA ALA A 91 -43.48 -6.43 26.13
C ALA A 91 -42.51 -6.49 27.34
N PRO A 92 -42.87 -7.17 28.45
CA PRO A 92 -41.96 -7.35 29.57
C PRO A 92 -41.00 -8.51 29.25
N ALA A 93 -39.75 -8.22 28.89
CA ALA A 93 -38.70 -9.22 28.93
C ALA A 93 -38.04 -9.18 30.31
N THR A 94 -38.41 -10.16 31.14
CA THR A 94 -37.79 -10.57 32.39
C THR A 94 -36.28 -10.39 32.38
N VAL A 95 -35.77 -9.46 33.20
CA VAL A 95 -34.34 -9.40 33.54
C VAL A 95 -34.06 -10.46 34.60
N THR A 96 -33.40 -11.55 34.22
CA THR A 96 -32.80 -12.48 35.19
C THR A 96 -31.40 -11.95 35.51
N PRO A 97 -31.13 -11.33 36.68
CA PRO A 97 -29.78 -10.91 37.02
C PRO A 97 -28.92 -12.14 37.34
N THR A 98 -28.17 -12.63 36.35
CA THR A 98 -27.28 -13.78 36.53
C THR A 98 -25.82 -13.36 36.42
N ARG A 99 -25.23 -13.22 37.62
CA ARG A 99 -23.81 -13.19 38.00
C ARG A 99 -22.94 -11.97 37.63
N LEU A 100 -22.25 -11.52 38.68
CA LEU A 100 -21.15 -10.56 38.72
C LEU A 100 -20.16 -10.80 37.57
N PRO A 101 -19.71 -9.77 36.83
CA PRO A 101 -18.69 -9.94 35.81
C PRO A 101 -17.42 -10.49 36.46
N THR A 102 -17.06 -11.74 36.16
CA THR A 102 -15.71 -12.25 36.45
C THR A 102 -14.76 -11.58 35.46
N PHE A 103 -14.03 -10.57 35.94
CA PHE A 103 -12.89 -10.01 35.21
C PHE A 103 -11.83 -11.10 35.11
N THR A 104 -11.77 -11.77 33.97
CA THR A 104 -10.62 -12.60 33.59
C THR A 104 -9.48 -11.64 33.21
N PRO A 105 -8.35 -11.60 33.94
CA PRO A 105 -7.23 -10.76 33.56
C PRO A 105 -6.68 -11.19 32.20
N ALA A 106 -6.40 -10.22 31.33
CA ALA A 106 -5.90 -10.49 29.98
C ALA A 106 -4.54 -11.24 30.05
N PRO A 107 -4.29 -12.23 29.18
CA PRO A 107 -2.97 -12.84 29.04
C PRO A 107 -1.91 -11.79 28.71
N ALA A 108 -0.72 -11.89 29.31
CA ALA A 108 0.39 -10.99 28.99
C ALA A 108 0.75 -11.10 27.50
N VAL A 109 0.64 -9.98 26.78
CA VAL A 109 1.01 -9.89 25.37
C VAL A 109 2.53 -10.05 25.27
N VAL A 110 2.99 -11.16 24.71
CA VAL A 110 4.38 -11.35 24.32
C VAL A 110 4.63 -10.49 23.08
N GLN A 111 4.97 -9.22 23.29
CA GLN A 111 5.35 -8.34 22.18
C GLN A 111 6.72 -8.80 21.66
N PRO A 112 6.86 -9.11 20.36
CA PRO A 112 8.17 -9.31 19.78
C PRO A 112 8.92 -7.98 19.82
N THR A 113 9.95 -7.88 20.67
CA THR A 113 10.90 -6.78 20.61
C THR A 113 11.61 -6.85 19.28
N PHE A 114 11.25 -5.96 18.35
CA PHE A 114 11.97 -5.83 17.09
C PHE A 114 13.40 -5.39 17.41
N ALA A 115 14.37 -6.26 17.12
CA ALA A 115 15.78 -5.87 17.11
C ALA A 115 15.95 -4.70 16.12
N PRO A 116 16.71 -3.65 16.47
CA PRO A 116 17.00 -2.57 15.54
C PRO A 116 17.60 -3.17 14.26
N ALA A 117 17.18 -2.64 13.12
CA ALA A 117 17.71 -3.05 11.82
C ALA A 117 19.23 -3.02 11.89
N GLN A 118 19.83 -4.21 11.91
CA GLN A 118 21.26 -4.38 11.74
C GLN A 118 21.55 -3.66 10.42
N THR A 119 22.26 -2.55 10.48
CA THR A 119 22.83 -1.93 9.30
C THR A 119 23.88 -2.92 8.82
N THR A 120 23.45 -3.95 8.09
CA THR A 120 24.33 -4.76 7.27
C THR A 120 24.92 -3.76 6.31
N GLY A 121 26.13 -3.31 6.66
CA GLY A 121 26.92 -2.42 5.85
C GLY A 121 26.84 -2.94 4.43
N GLY A 122 26.13 -2.17 3.60
CA GLY A 122 26.14 -2.31 2.17
C GLY A 122 27.56 -2.02 1.73
N GLY A 123 28.44 -2.98 1.95
CA GLY A 123 29.68 -3.08 1.23
C GLY A 123 29.26 -3.04 -0.22
N PHE A 124 29.65 -1.97 -0.90
CA PHE A 124 29.72 -1.92 -2.34
C PHE A 124 30.78 -2.96 -2.76
N THR A 125 30.47 -4.25 -2.60
CA THR A 125 31.25 -5.35 -3.15
C THR A 125 31.01 -5.36 -4.64
N GLY A 126 31.79 -4.55 -5.35
CA GLY A 126 31.91 -4.58 -6.80
C GLY A 126 32.10 -3.19 -7.38
N PHE A 127 33.36 -2.75 -7.45
CA PHE A 127 33.87 -1.54 -8.12
C PHE A 127 33.63 -0.21 -7.39
N PRO A 128 34.69 0.43 -6.84
CA PRO A 128 34.59 1.80 -6.37
C PRO A 128 34.24 2.72 -7.55
N PRO A 129 33.34 3.71 -7.37
CA PRO A 129 32.85 4.56 -8.46
C PRO A 129 33.93 5.43 -9.14
N ALA A 130 35.16 5.45 -8.60
CA ALA A 130 36.29 6.21 -9.13
C ALA A 130 36.96 5.58 -10.37
N ILE A 131 36.88 4.25 -10.54
CA ILE A 131 37.55 3.54 -11.64
C ILE A 131 37.03 3.93 -13.05
N PRO A 132 35.71 4.01 -13.31
CA PRO A 132 35.23 4.42 -14.64
C PRO A 132 35.67 5.86 -14.99
N ILE A 133 35.71 6.77 -14.02
CA ILE A 133 36.09 8.17 -14.23
C ILE A 133 37.57 8.26 -14.65
N LEU A 134 38.45 7.53 -13.97
CA LEU A 134 39.89 7.52 -14.30
C LEU A 134 40.14 6.92 -15.69
N PHE A 135 39.41 5.88 -16.07
CA PHE A 135 39.52 5.26 -17.39
C PHE A 135 39.15 6.24 -18.52
N PHE A 136 38.01 6.93 -18.42
CA PHE A 136 37.60 7.91 -19.44
C PHE A 136 38.54 9.12 -19.53
N PHE A 137 39.14 9.54 -18.41
CA PHE A 137 40.12 10.64 -18.41
C PHE A 137 41.40 10.28 -19.18
N VAL A 138 41.96 9.08 -18.96
CA VAL A 138 43.19 8.64 -19.64
C VAL A 138 42.96 8.42 -21.14
N VAL A 139 41.83 7.80 -21.51
CA VAL A 139 41.48 7.58 -22.93
C VAL A 139 41.24 8.92 -23.64
N GLY A 140 40.54 9.86 -23.01
CA GLY A 140 40.29 11.19 -23.58
C GLY A 140 41.58 12.00 -23.78
N LEU A 141 42.48 12.00 -22.80
CA LEU A 141 43.75 12.73 -22.87
C LEU A 141 44.66 12.12 -23.95
N GLY A 142 44.74 10.80 -24.04
CA GLY A 142 45.51 10.09 -25.08
C GLY A 142 45.01 10.39 -26.50
N ALA A 143 43.70 10.30 -26.73
CA ALA A 143 43.10 10.60 -28.03
C ALA A 143 43.28 12.08 -28.41
N GLY A 144 43.17 12.99 -27.44
CA GLY A 144 43.41 14.43 -27.63
C GLY A 144 44.84 14.74 -28.07
N ILE A 145 45.86 14.16 -27.42
CA ILE A 145 47.27 14.39 -27.79
C ILE A 145 47.56 13.89 -29.21
N VAL A 146 47.06 12.71 -29.57
CA VAL A 146 47.23 12.13 -30.92
C VAL A 146 46.57 13.02 -31.98
N ALA A 147 45.38 13.55 -31.71
CA ALA A 147 44.70 14.45 -32.63
C ALA A 147 45.52 15.73 -32.87
N ILE A 148 46.08 16.34 -31.82
CA ILE A 148 46.88 17.57 -31.94
C ILE A 148 48.20 17.29 -32.67
N LEU A 149 48.82 16.11 -32.50
CA LEU A 149 50.03 15.73 -33.25
C LEU A 149 49.76 15.52 -34.75
N ARG A 150 48.58 15.00 -35.11
CA ARG A 150 48.18 14.81 -36.51
C ARG A 150 47.73 16.10 -37.21
N GLN A 151 47.30 17.11 -36.46
CA GLN A 151 46.86 18.38 -37.04
C GLN A 151 48.01 19.32 -37.44
N ARG A 152 49.22 19.06 -36.92
CA ARG A 152 50.42 19.87 -37.17
C ARG A 152 51.44 19.22 -38.11
N SER A 153 51.13 18.03 -38.64
CA SER A 153 51.89 17.32 -39.67
C SER A 153 51.17 17.47 -40.99
#